data_AF-A0A1L8SYQ0-F1
#
_entry.id   AF-A0A1L8SYQ0-F1
#
_cell.length_a   1.000
_cell.length_b   1.000
_cell.length_c   1.000
_cell.angle_alpha   90.00
_cell.angle_beta   90.00
_cell.angle_gamma   90.00
#
_symmetry.space_group_name_H-M   'P 1'
#
loop_
_entity.id
_entity.type
_entity.pdbx_description
1 polymer ?
#
loop_
_entity_poly.entity_id
_entity_poly.type
_entity_poly.pdbx_seq_one_letter_code
_entity_poly.pdbx_strand_id
1 'polypeptide(L)'
;MVETFVFSSESVFLNEESQTTAAQFLDYLKRRKQRIGMVFTDQQSMNQILLAHDLAEYFDFSINGEAGRQVAHGLLDFLKDELQQGKVYFISDSLPQLQEAESLGFVPIYVNDDCYKEGVPCRAYEDYKQLHLAIIADRFEELI
;
A
#
# COMPACT_ATOMS: atom_id res chain seq x y z
N MET A 1 -2.01 4.23 -18.64
CA MET A 1 -0.65 3.94 -18.14
C MET A 1 -0.83 3.35 -16.75
N VAL A 2 -0.14 2.27 -16.40
CA VAL A 2 -0.43 1.48 -15.17
C VAL A 2 0.31 2.08 -13.97
N GLU A 3 -0.38 2.24 -12.84
CA GLU A 3 0.20 2.64 -11.56
C GLU A 3 0.45 1.40 -10.69
N THR A 4 1.40 1.53 -9.76
CA THR A 4 1.82 0.43 -8.87
C THR A 4 1.53 0.78 -7.43
N PHE A 5 0.82 -0.09 -6.73
CA PHE A 5 0.52 0.05 -5.31
C PHE A 5 1.32 -0.99 -4.52
N VAL A 6 2.13 -0.53 -3.56
CA VAL A 6 2.98 -1.39 -2.74
C VAL A 6 2.52 -1.34 -1.29
N PHE A 7 2.08 -2.47 -0.77
CA PHE A 7 1.75 -2.65 0.64
C PHE A 7 3.00 -3.02 1.42
N SER A 8 3.43 -2.15 2.34
CA SER A 8 4.59 -2.41 3.21
C SER A 8 4.22 -2.66 4.66
N SER A 9 2.95 -2.59 5.01
CA SER A 9 2.49 -2.95 6.35
C SER A 9 1.58 -4.17 6.32
N GLU A 10 2.04 -5.20 7.02
CA GLU A 10 1.30 -6.45 7.22
C GLU A 10 0.03 -6.20 8.04
N SER A 11 -0.01 -5.15 8.87
CA SER A 11 -1.13 -4.82 9.77
C SER A 11 -2.46 -4.64 9.04
N VAL A 12 -2.42 -4.25 7.76
CA VAL A 12 -3.60 -4.14 6.87
C VAL A 12 -4.32 -5.48 6.68
N PHE A 13 -3.67 -6.62 6.94
CA PHE A 13 -4.20 -7.96 6.69
C PHE A 13 -4.42 -8.80 7.96
N LEU A 14 -4.08 -8.28 9.14
CA LEU A 14 -3.98 -9.09 10.37
C LEU A 14 -5.30 -9.33 11.11
N ASN A 15 -6.37 -8.56 10.86
CA ASN A 15 -7.66 -8.77 11.53
C ASN A 15 -8.82 -8.95 10.51
N GLU A 16 -9.89 -9.67 10.86
CA GLU A 16 -10.95 -10.09 9.92
C GLU A 16 -11.71 -8.89 9.28
N GLU A 17 -11.94 -7.81 10.02
CA GLU A 17 -12.59 -6.60 9.50
C GLU A 17 -11.67 -5.87 8.49
N SER A 18 -10.38 -5.82 8.78
CA SER A 18 -9.34 -5.33 7.88
C SER A 18 -9.17 -6.20 6.65
N GLN A 19 -9.37 -7.52 6.74
CA GLN A 19 -9.27 -8.45 5.60
C GLN A 19 -10.39 -8.25 4.57
N THR A 20 -11.64 -8.08 5.01
CA THR A 20 -12.75 -7.79 4.08
C THR A 20 -12.52 -6.46 3.36
N THR A 21 -12.03 -5.46 4.09
CA THR A 21 -11.71 -4.14 3.55
C THR A 21 -10.51 -4.21 2.58
N ALA A 22 -9.48 -4.97 2.93
CA ALA A 22 -8.32 -5.21 2.09
C ALA A 22 -8.71 -5.92 0.78
N ALA A 23 -9.55 -6.95 0.85
CA ALA A 23 -10.05 -7.66 -0.34
C ALA A 23 -10.79 -6.72 -1.30
N GLN A 24 -11.71 -5.89 -0.78
CA GLN A 24 -12.44 -4.91 -1.59
C GLN A 24 -11.51 -3.90 -2.27
N PHE A 25 -10.46 -3.46 -1.57
CA PHE A 25 -9.48 -2.53 -2.14
C PHE A 25 -8.62 -3.21 -3.21
N LEU A 26 -8.16 -4.43 -2.96
CA LEU A 26 -7.40 -5.22 -3.95
C LEU A 26 -8.24 -5.49 -5.21
N ASP A 27 -9.52 -5.83 -5.06
CA ASP A 27 -10.50 -5.97 -6.15
C ASP A 27 -10.62 -4.68 -6.97
N TYR A 28 -10.74 -3.54 -6.29
CA TYR A 28 -10.83 -2.23 -6.92
C TYR A 28 -9.60 -1.92 -7.78
N LEU A 29 -8.41 -2.18 -7.25
CA LEU A 29 -7.14 -1.98 -7.95
C LEU A 29 -7.04 -2.90 -9.18
N LYS A 30 -7.38 -4.18 -9.02
CA LYS A 30 -7.38 -5.15 -10.14
C LYS A 30 -8.36 -4.79 -11.25
N ARG A 31 -9.57 -4.33 -10.92
CA ARG A 31 -10.55 -3.87 -11.93
C ARG A 31 -10.04 -2.69 -12.75
N ARG A 32 -9.20 -1.84 -12.17
CA ARG A 32 -8.50 -0.73 -12.85
C ARG A 32 -7.21 -1.13 -13.53
N LYS A 33 -6.84 -2.43 -13.48
CA LYS A 33 -5.61 -2.98 -14.05
C LYS A 33 -4.36 -2.33 -13.44
N GLN A 34 -4.45 -1.95 -12.16
CA GLN A 34 -3.30 -1.48 -11.41
C GLN A 34 -2.43 -2.66 -11.00
N ARG A 35 -1.12 -2.40 -10.90
CA ARG A 35 -0.15 -3.38 -10.43
C ARG A 35 -0.11 -3.33 -8.90
N ILE A 36 -0.07 -4.48 -8.26
CA ILE A 36 -0.12 -4.61 -6.80
C ILE A 36 1.08 -5.40 -6.32
N GLY A 37 1.85 -4.83 -5.40
CA GLY A 37 3.00 -5.45 -4.76
C GLY A 37 2.85 -5.50 -3.26
N MET A 38 3.56 -6.42 -2.63
CA MET A 38 3.67 -6.48 -1.18
C MET A 38 5.11 -6.65 -0.72
N VAL A 39 5.44 -6.01 0.40
CA VAL A 39 6.70 -6.17 1.13
C VAL A 39 6.40 -6.90 2.43
N PHE A 40 7.06 -8.04 2.66
CA PHE A 40 6.84 -8.88 3.83
C PHE A 40 8.09 -8.91 4.72
N THR A 41 7.93 -8.64 6.00
CA THR A 41 8.98 -8.88 7.01
C THR A 41 8.92 -10.29 7.58
N ASP A 42 7.72 -10.90 7.65
CA ASP A 42 7.51 -12.30 8.01
C ASP A 42 6.76 -13.03 6.89
N GLN A 43 7.53 -13.53 5.92
CA GLN A 43 7.00 -14.23 4.75
C GLN A 43 6.16 -15.46 5.14
N GLN A 44 6.51 -16.17 6.21
CA GLN A 44 5.81 -17.40 6.58
C GLN A 44 4.42 -17.09 7.13
N SER A 45 4.33 -16.16 8.07
CA SER A 45 3.05 -15.73 8.65
C SER A 45 2.15 -15.08 7.60
N MET A 46 2.72 -14.24 6.74
CA MET A 46 1.94 -13.56 5.72
C MET A 46 1.43 -14.48 4.62
N ASN A 47 2.22 -15.46 4.17
CA ASN A 47 1.72 -16.46 3.23
C ASN A 47 0.53 -17.23 3.80
N GLN A 48 0.55 -17.57 5.10
CA GLN A 48 -0.57 -18.25 5.74
C GLN A 48 -1.84 -17.39 5.72
N ILE A 49 -1.72 -16.11 6.06
CA ILE A 49 -2.85 -15.17 6.05
C ILE A 49 -3.39 -14.99 4.63
N LEU A 50 -2.52 -14.72 3.66
CA LEU A 50 -2.95 -14.47 2.29
C LEU A 50 -3.59 -15.71 1.64
N LEU A 51 -3.13 -16.91 1.97
CA LEU A 51 -3.75 -18.16 1.49
C LEU A 51 -5.07 -18.47 2.20
N ALA A 52 -5.18 -18.22 3.50
CA ALA A 52 -6.40 -18.49 4.25
C ALA A 52 -7.60 -17.62 3.80
N HIS A 53 -7.31 -16.48 3.17
CA HIS A 53 -8.30 -15.48 2.76
C HIS A 53 -8.35 -15.25 1.24
N ASP A 54 -7.74 -16.13 0.44
CA ASP A 54 -7.69 -16.04 -1.03
C ASP A 54 -7.16 -14.69 -1.55
N LEU A 55 -6.30 -14.03 -0.77
CA LEU A 55 -5.75 -12.71 -1.10
C LEU A 55 -4.47 -12.78 -1.94
N ALA A 56 -3.81 -13.94 -1.97
CA ALA A 56 -2.52 -14.10 -2.64
C ALA A 56 -2.57 -13.79 -4.14
N GLU A 57 -3.67 -14.11 -4.82
CA GLU A 57 -3.83 -13.92 -6.27
C GLU A 57 -3.91 -12.45 -6.69
N TYR A 58 -4.15 -11.54 -5.74
CA TYR A 58 -4.16 -10.11 -6.01
C TYR A 58 -2.76 -9.52 -6.17
N PHE A 59 -1.71 -10.16 -5.68
CA PHE A 59 -0.37 -9.60 -5.73
C PHE A 59 0.35 -10.01 -7.01
N ASP A 60 0.77 -9.04 -7.82
CA ASP A 60 1.56 -9.26 -9.02
C ASP A 60 3.04 -9.53 -8.70
N PHE A 61 3.49 -9.11 -7.52
CA PHE A 61 4.83 -9.40 -7.01
C PHE A 61 4.91 -9.28 -5.49
N SER A 62 5.96 -9.87 -4.94
CA SER A 62 6.31 -9.78 -3.54
C SER A 62 7.81 -9.52 -3.38
N ILE A 63 8.18 -8.69 -2.42
CA ILE A 63 9.58 -8.41 -2.05
C ILE A 63 9.77 -8.74 -0.57
N ASN A 64 10.93 -9.29 -0.24
CA ASN A 64 11.30 -9.47 1.16
C ASN A 64 11.68 -8.11 1.76
N GLY A 65 11.01 -7.77 2.86
CA GLY A 65 11.30 -6.60 3.67
C GLY A 65 12.61 -6.74 4.42
N GLU A 66 13.15 -5.60 4.83
CA GLU A 66 14.36 -5.52 5.62
C GLU A 66 14.01 -5.26 7.10
N ALA A 67 14.89 -5.70 8.00
CA ALA A 67 14.73 -5.43 9.42
C ALA A 67 14.77 -3.92 9.70
N GLY A 68 13.90 -3.44 10.60
CA GLY A 68 13.90 -2.04 11.02
C GLY A 68 12.89 -1.12 10.33
N ARG A 69 11.89 -1.66 9.61
CA ARG A 69 10.81 -0.90 8.96
C ARG A 69 11.33 0.18 8.00
N GLN A 70 12.42 -0.12 7.30
CA GLN A 70 12.94 0.70 6.21
C GLN A 70 12.30 0.30 4.87
N VAL A 71 12.38 1.15 3.86
CA VAL A 71 12.05 0.77 2.49
C VAL A 71 13.10 -0.21 1.98
N ALA A 72 12.69 -1.43 1.63
CA ALA A 72 13.62 -2.48 1.21
C ALA A 72 14.38 -2.08 -0.07
N HIS A 73 15.71 -2.26 -0.08
CA HIS A 73 16.55 -1.95 -1.24
C HIS A 73 16.13 -2.77 -2.47
N GLY A 74 15.75 -4.02 -2.26
CA GLY A 74 15.22 -4.89 -3.32
C GLY A 74 13.96 -4.33 -4.00
N LEU A 75 13.14 -3.54 -3.28
CA LEU A 75 11.98 -2.87 -3.85
C LEU A 75 12.40 -1.68 -4.73
N LEU A 76 13.37 -0.90 -4.28
CA LEU A 76 13.90 0.25 -5.02
C LEU A 76 14.49 -0.17 -6.36
N ASP A 77 15.32 -1.21 -6.35
CA ASP A 77 15.93 -1.74 -7.56
C ASP A 77 14.88 -2.29 -8.53
N PHE A 78 13.85 -2.97 -7.99
CA PHE A 78 12.77 -3.55 -8.78
C PHE A 78 11.86 -2.52 -9.44
N LEU A 79 11.61 -1.37 -8.78
CA LEU A 79 10.68 -0.33 -9.23
C LEU A 79 11.35 0.93 -9.77
N LYS A 80 12.68 0.92 -9.95
CA LYS A 80 13.48 2.09 -10.32
C LYS A 80 12.88 2.93 -11.45
N ASP A 81 12.44 2.29 -12.53
CA ASP A 81 11.88 2.99 -13.70
C ASP A 81 10.48 3.55 -13.44
N GLU A 82 9.68 2.90 -12.59
CA GLU A 82 8.34 3.34 -12.20
C GLU A 82 8.38 4.48 -11.19
N LEU A 83 9.38 4.47 -10.28
CA LEU A 83 9.63 5.51 -9.30
C LEU A 83 9.97 6.85 -9.95
N GLN A 84 10.81 6.84 -10.99
CA GLN A 84 11.14 8.06 -11.75
C GLN A 84 9.92 8.71 -12.41
N GLN A 85 8.84 7.95 -12.59
CA GLN A 85 7.60 8.45 -13.18
C GLN A 85 6.58 8.92 -12.14
N GLY A 86 6.88 8.78 -10.84
CA GLY A 86 6.01 9.19 -9.74
C GLY A 86 4.71 8.37 -9.65
N LYS A 87 4.74 7.07 -10.02
CA LYS A 87 3.53 6.22 -10.12
C LYS A 87 3.50 5.05 -9.17
N VAL A 88 4.38 5.08 -8.17
CA VAL A 88 4.47 4.03 -7.17
C VAL A 88 3.93 4.55 -5.85
N TYR A 89 2.75 4.07 -5.48
CA TYR A 89 2.11 4.38 -4.22
C TYR A 89 2.62 3.45 -3.13
N PHE A 90 3.16 4.01 -2.06
CA PHE A 90 3.71 3.24 -0.94
C PHE A 90 2.78 3.32 0.27
N ILE A 91 2.23 2.19 0.67
CA ILE A 91 1.21 2.08 1.71
C ILE A 91 1.85 1.53 2.98
N SER A 92 1.82 2.29 4.08
CA SER A 92 2.38 1.88 5.36
C SER A 92 1.65 2.51 6.55
N ASP A 93 1.74 1.87 7.72
CA ASP A 93 1.29 2.37 9.02
C ASP A 93 2.42 3.06 9.82
N SER A 94 3.60 3.22 9.20
CA SER A 94 4.79 3.81 9.81
C SER A 94 5.13 5.16 9.16
N LEU A 95 4.92 6.25 9.89
CA LEU A 95 5.27 7.60 9.42
C LEU A 95 6.76 7.76 9.05
N PRO A 96 7.73 7.26 9.83
CA PRO A 96 9.14 7.32 9.44
C PRO A 96 9.42 6.61 8.10
N GLN A 97 8.76 5.46 7.86
CA GLN A 97 8.92 4.70 6.62
C GLN A 97 8.29 5.44 5.43
N LEU A 98 7.18 6.15 5.64
CA LEU A 98 6.55 6.96 4.59
C LEU A 98 7.37 8.18 4.23
N GLN A 99 7.99 8.84 5.22
CA GLN A 99 8.91 9.95 4.97
C GLN A 99 10.14 9.49 4.17
N GLU A 100 10.67 8.32 4.51
CA GLU A 100 11.73 7.68 3.73
C GLU A 100 11.25 7.38 2.30
N ALA A 101 10.10 6.74 2.13
CA ALA A 101 9.55 6.41 0.82
C ALA A 101 9.31 7.66 -0.05
N GLU A 102 8.77 8.74 0.52
CA GLU A 102 8.60 10.00 -0.20
C GLU A 102 9.93 10.57 -0.70
N SER A 103 10.98 10.53 0.12
CA SER A 103 12.33 10.96 -0.27
C SER A 103 12.95 10.11 -1.39
N LEU A 104 12.44 8.89 -1.57
CA LEU A 104 12.87 7.93 -2.59
C LEU A 104 11.99 7.96 -3.86
N GLY A 105 11.03 8.88 -3.94
CA GLY A 105 10.19 9.11 -5.11
C GLY A 105 8.87 8.32 -5.12
N PHE A 106 8.50 7.68 -4.02
CA PHE A 106 7.18 7.09 -3.86
C PHE A 106 6.13 8.16 -3.54
N VAL A 107 4.88 7.86 -3.85
CA VAL A 107 3.72 8.61 -3.35
C VAL A 107 3.26 7.96 -2.04
N PRO A 108 3.49 8.57 -0.87
CA PRO A 108 3.18 7.96 0.42
C PRO A 108 1.66 7.90 0.66
N ILE A 109 1.20 6.80 1.23
CA ILE A 109 -0.16 6.57 1.71
C ILE A 109 -0.07 6.04 3.14
N TYR A 110 -0.56 6.83 4.09
CA TYR A 110 -0.59 6.47 5.50
C TYR A 110 -1.87 5.72 5.86
N VAL A 111 -1.73 4.50 6.37
CA VAL A 111 -2.84 3.64 6.78
C VAL A 111 -2.67 3.27 8.25
N ASN A 112 -3.37 4.00 9.13
CA ASN A 112 -3.43 3.70 10.57
C ASN A 112 -4.80 4.12 11.11
N ASP A 113 -5.35 3.35 12.04
CA ASP A 113 -6.65 3.59 12.67
C ASP A 113 -6.72 4.95 13.41
N ASP A 114 -5.59 5.48 13.90
CA ASP A 114 -5.52 6.74 14.65
C ASP A 114 -5.02 7.94 13.84
N CYS A 115 -4.91 7.80 12.52
CA CYS A 115 -4.21 8.78 11.69
C CYS A 115 -4.84 10.18 11.67
N TYR A 116 -6.13 10.32 12.00
CA TYR A 116 -6.83 11.60 12.12
C TYR A 116 -6.33 12.45 13.30
N LYS A 117 -5.57 11.84 14.23
CA LYS A 117 -4.95 12.51 15.39
C LYS A 117 -3.53 13.00 15.09
N GLU A 118 -2.89 12.48 14.06
CA GLU A 118 -1.54 12.84 13.65
C GLU A 118 -1.62 14.05 12.71
N GLY A 119 -0.85 15.12 12.94
CA GLY A 119 -0.85 16.34 12.10
C GLY A 119 -0.29 16.15 10.68
N VAL A 120 -0.18 14.90 10.23
CA VAL A 120 0.26 14.49 8.90
C VAL A 120 -0.97 14.32 8.00
N PRO A 121 -0.93 14.65 6.70
CA PRO A 121 -2.06 14.44 5.81
C PRO A 121 -2.46 12.97 5.80
N CYS A 122 -3.49 12.63 6.56
CA CYS A 122 -4.00 11.28 6.55
C CYS A 122 -4.79 11.07 5.25
N ARG A 123 -4.27 10.22 4.38
CA ARG A 123 -5.06 9.63 3.28
C ARG A 123 -5.75 8.42 3.90
N ALA A 124 -6.76 8.70 4.73
CA ALA A 124 -7.12 7.85 5.86
C ALA A 124 -7.73 6.52 5.49
N TYR A 125 -7.39 5.51 6.29
CA TYR A 125 -8.08 4.22 6.37
C TYR A 125 -9.61 4.34 6.47
N GLU A 126 -10.13 5.44 7.02
CA GLU A 126 -11.58 5.73 7.00
C GLU A 126 -12.13 6.06 5.61
N ASP A 127 -11.36 6.69 4.72
CA ASP A 127 -11.71 6.85 3.30
C ASP A 127 -11.74 5.49 2.58
N TYR A 128 -10.96 4.51 3.06
CA TYR A 128 -11.01 3.11 2.62
C TYR A 128 -12.24 2.38 3.17
N LYS A 129 -12.62 2.57 4.44
CA LYS A 129 -13.85 2.01 5.02
C LYS A 129 -15.14 2.58 4.40
N GLN A 130 -15.13 3.83 3.95
CA GLN A 130 -16.31 4.49 3.40
C GLN A 130 -16.49 4.35 1.89
N LEU A 131 -15.58 3.68 1.16
CA LEU A 131 -15.66 3.57 -0.31
C LEU A 131 -15.88 4.93 -1.02
N HIS A 132 -15.45 6.05 -0.41
CA HIS A 132 -15.33 7.34 -1.10
C HIS A 132 -14.08 7.34 -2.00
N LEU A 133 -13.98 6.29 -2.81
CA LEU A 133 -13.00 6.13 -3.89
C LEU A 133 -13.09 7.27 -4.91
N ALA A 134 -14.24 7.97 -4.96
CA ALA A 134 -14.41 9.21 -5.70
C ALA A 134 -13.63 10.39 -5.10
N ILE A 135 -13.34 10.43 -3.79
CA ILE A 135 -12.56 11.51 -3.16
C ILE A 135 -11.06 11.24 -3.28
N ILE A 136 -10.65 9.97 -3.16
CA ILE A 136 -9.27 9.57 -3.48
C ILE A 136 -9.00 9.89 -4.96
N ALA A 137 -9.93 9.57 -5.88
CA ALA A 137 -9.81 9.88 -7.30
C ALA A 137 -9.99 11.38 -7.67
N ASP A 138 -10.92 12.11 -7.05
CA ASP A 138 -11.12 13.56 -7.30
C ASP A 138 -9.88 14.37 -6.91
N ARG A 139 -9.16 13.95 -5.86
CA ARG A 139 -7.85 14.54 -5.53
C ARG A 139 -6.73 14.19 -6.51
N PHE A 140 -6.93 13.22 -7.41
CA PHE A 140 -6.00 12.92 -8.52
C PHE A 140 -6.40 13.63 -9.83
N GLU A 141 -7.65 14.03 -10.02
CA GLU A 141 -8.09 14.79 -11.21
C GLU A 141 -7.95 16.32 -11.06
N GLU A 142 -7.89 16.89 -9.85
CA GLU A 142 -7.70 18.35 -9.65
C GLU A 142 -6.25 18.82 -9.49
N LEU A 143 -5.31 18.23 -10.23
CA LEU A 143 -3.97 18.80 -10.45
C LEU A 143 -3.65 18.84 -11.95
N ILE A 144 -4.34 19.73 -12.67
CA ILE A 144 -3.88 20.33 -13.93
C ILE A 144 -3.56 21.80 -13.66
#